data_AF-A0A8T6I4P0-F1
#
_entry.id   AF-A0A8T6I4P0-F1
#
_cell.length_a   1.000
_cell.length_b   1.000
_cell.length_c   1.000
_cell.angle_alpha   90.00
_cell.angle_beta   90.00
_cell.angle_gamma   90.00
#
_symmetry.space_group_name_H-M   'P 1'
#
loop_
_entity.id
_entity.type
_entity.pdbx_description
1 polymer ?
#
loop_
_entity_poly.entity_id
_entity_poly.type
_entity_poly.pdbx_seq_one_letter_code
_entity_poly.pdbx_strand_id
1 'polypeptide(L)'
;MLGVGSRPSPPWHAAAIWVLAALFACGCGGGGGGGSPPIEPPPPPPPPDPISLFDAIPASGVSIDPASSRLNIVHLGRPGLRYRYTGACSPTGLAVRRSVTDLGGEEQELVSHQLACTMRPLTSYRITLDATATDGRRYRGELEYSTTGTVRSSLDVVDHVTVPAAYADELFKGFITEAVLDEIDSPVLGLLAAGIVAELAEQRWPNLAAWPAEFGVVSQRVAYTSRDPRGVRAQLSGLVAMPDIAGIGDFEHRDRVVLLEHATGSTPGSLSLTDSWHVLAVLIASHGYLVVAPDNWGRGATAHHNGSDQPETYLMANRVAGNGLDLLAAVLDGDYDEFHDAAADVDVSIVGYSQGGHSAMAGWLASQVGDTGFVVREVYSGGAPHDLYRTFRGTLQHVAGSCDGDPWCRNVEGEAVLPYVRDRILPGLFEYVDVDLDLADVVDGDAFVDEFVTGFLEGESRYDDLKTALQLNSFTNILDPEATLTARDTHVHLYHSAFDRLVPEQNTRDLAELLMPGFDVTHHDACNSDAYEVLFGTVPVVGVVHSVCGFEMLDAVLGDLRDRAASARGGSARATDEFW
;
A
#
# COMPACT_ATOMS: atom_id res chain seq x y z
N MET A 1 -21.22 61.92 31.81
CA MET A 1 -21.14 62.88 30.69
C MET A 1 -21.34 62.05 29.42
N LEU A 2 -22.58 61.89 28.94
CA LEU A 2 -23.37 62.85 28.15
C LEU A 2 -22.63 63.18 26.84
N GLY A 3 -23.09 62.88 25.62
CA GLY A 3 -24.33 62.28 25.15
C GLY A 3 -24.81 62.96 23.86
N VAL A 4 -25.70 62.25 23.14
CA VAL A 4 -26.84 62.75 22.33
C VAL A 4 -26.49 63.34 20.95
N GLY A 5 -27.17 63.05 19.84
CA GLY A 5 -28.42 62.36 19.48
C GLY A 5 -28.67 62.61 17.97
N SER A 6 -29.76 62.30 17.28
CA SER A 6 -30.99 61.51 17.45
C SER A 6 -31.79 61.69 16.13
N ARG A 7 -32.49 60.65 15.65
CA ARG A 7 -33.47 60.67 14.51
C ARG A 7 -34.71 61.56 14.83
N PRO A 8 -35.66 61.85 13.89
CA PRO A 8 -36.78 60.94 13.49
C PRO A 8 -37.15 61.04 11.95
N SER A 9 -37.66 60.07 11.19
CA SER A 9 -38.86 59.17 11.19
C SER A 9 -40.12 59.75 10.47
N PRO A 10 -41.19 58.95 10.11
CA PRO A 10 -41.69 58.61 8.76
C PRO A 10 -43.16 59.12 8.56
N PRO A 11 -44.24 58.42 8.09
CA PRO A 11 -44.51 57.16 7.33
C PRO A 11 -45.66 57.21 6.25
N TRP A 12 -46.08 56.03 5.73
CA TRP A 12 -47.48 55.55 5.47
C TRP A 12 -47.77 54.91 4.07
N HIS A 13 -48.32 53.67 4.09
CA HIS A 13 -49.36 53.04 3.22
C HIS A 13 -49.15 52.91 1.69
N ALA A 14 -49.80 52.07 0.88
CA ALA A 14 -50.56 50.81 0.94
C ALA A 14 -50.99 50.48 -0.53
N ALA A 15 -51.31 49.22 -0.83
CA ALA A 15 -52.34 48.75 -1.80
C ALA A 15 -52.18 48.93 -3.35
N ALA A 16 -52.14 47.78 -4.03
CA ALA A 16 -53.10 47.25 -5.02
C ALA A 16 -53.51 47.99 -6.33
N ILE A 17 -53.35 47.25 -7.44
CA ILE A 17 -54.34 46.91 -8.49
C ILE A 17 -54.80 47.99 -9.53
N TRP A 18 -54.39 47.73 -10.78
CA TRP A 18 -55.08 47.80 -12.10
C TRP A 18 -55.79 49.09 -12.64
N VAL A 19 -55.58 49.30 -13.97
CA VAL A 19 -56.59 49.49 -15.06
C VAL A 19 -56.30 50.66 -16.03
N LEU A 20 -56.08 50.26 -17.30
CA LEU A 20 -56.46 50.84 -18.62
C LEU A 20 -56.42 52.36 -18.91
N ALA A 21 -55.84 52.73 -20.06
CA ALA A 21 -56.56 52.81 -21.35
C ALA A 21 -55.74 53.49 -22.46
N ALA A 22 -55.73 52.90 -23.67
CA ALA A 22 -55.95 53.63 -24.94
C ALA A 22 -56.01 52.64 -26.13
N LEU A 23 -57.23 52.45 -26.66
CA LEU A 23 -57.52 52.06 -28.05
C LEU A 23 -57.35 53.32 -28.94
N PHE A 24 -57.19 53.36 -30.28
CA PHE A 24 -57.68 52.58 -31.43
C PHE A 24 -56.88 53.06 -32.67
N ALA A 25 -56.64 52.19 -33.68
CA ALA A 25 -57.04 52.39 -35.09
C ALA A 25 -56.23 51.55 -36.13
N CYS A 26 -56.99 50.68 -36.82
CA CYS A 26 -56.94 50.25 -38.24
C CYS A 26 -55.63 49.89 -38.98
N GLY A 27 -55.63 48.69 -39.59
CA GLY A 27 -54.85 48.37 -40.79
C GLY A 27 -54.94 46.90 -41.20
N CYS A 28 -55.61 46.61 -42.31
CA CYS A 28 -55.88 45.28 -42.89
C CYS A 28 -54.65 44.44 -43.30
N GLY A 29 -54.85 43.12 -43.36
CA GLY A 29 -54.04 42.10 -44.07
C GLY A 29 -53.69 40.94 -43.14
N GLY A 30 -54.20 39.71 -43.27
CA GLY A 30 -54.40 38.91 -44.47
C GLY A 30 -53.18 37.98 -44.65
N GLY A 31 -53.21 36.79 -44.05
CA GLY A 31 -52.16 35.78 -44.26
C GLY A 31 -52.13 34.70 -43.18
N GLY A 32 -52.88 33.61 -43.39
CA GLY A 32 -52.76 32.40 -42.58
C GLY A 32 -51.42 31.71 -42.86
N GLY A 33 -50.61 31.58 -41.83
CA GLY A 33 -49.43 30.72 -41.80
C GLY A 33 -49.39 30.07 -40.43
N GLY A 34 -49.67 28.77 -40.37
CA GLY A 34 -49.50 27.96 -39.17
C GLY A 34 -48.02 27.89 -38.82
N GLY A 35 -47.56 28.82 -37.99
CA GLY A 35 -46.29 28.71 -37.30
C GLY A 35 -46.49 27.81 -36.09
N SER A 36 -45.85 26.64 -36.09
CA SER A 36 -45.66 25.85 -34.87
C SER A 36 -45.18 26.78 -33.75
N PRO A 37 -45.64 26.60 -32.49
CA PRO A 37 -45.08 27.34 -31.37
C PRO A 37 -43.55 27.17 -31.37
N PRO A 38 -42.79 28.18 -30.89
CA PRO A 38 -41.35 28.00 -30.72
C PRO A 38 -41.15 26.72 -29.91
N ILE A 39 -40.41 25.77 -30.47
CA ILE A 39 -39.97 24.61 -29.69
C ILE A 39 -39.14 25.21 -28.57
N GLU A 40 -39.69 25.23 -27.35
CA GLU A 40 -38.94 25.58 -26.16
C GLU A 40 -37.68 24.70 -26.19
N PRO A 41 -36.47 25.28 -26.11
CA PRO A 41 -35.27 24.47 -26.02
C PRO A 41 -35.49 23.51 -24.84
N PRO A 42 -35.20 22.20 -25.02
CA PRO A 42 -35.42 21.24 -23.96
C PRO A 42 -34.76 21.75 -22.68
N PRO A 43 -35.42 21.62 -21.51
CA PRO A 43 -34.87 22.10 -20.26
C PRO A 43 -33.44 21.56 -20.11
N PRO A 44 -32.48 22.39 -19.67
CA PRO A 44 -31.11 21.95 -19.50
C PRO A 44 -31.10 20.70 -18.62
N PRO A 45 -30.29 19.68 -18.95
CA PRO A 45 -30.27 18.46 -18.18
C PRO A 45 -29.86 18.80 -16.72
N PRO A 46 -30.44 18.10 -15.73
CA PRO A 46 -30.17 18.37 -14.32
C PRO A 46 -28.66 18.30 -14.04
N PRO A 47 -28.15 19.11 -13.09
CA PRO A 47 -26.74 19.02 -12.70
C PRO A 47 -26.43 17.60 -12.22
N PRO A 48 -25.19 17.11 -12.44
CA PRO A 48 -24.79 15.81 -11.93
C PRO A 48 -24.78 15.81 -10.39
N ASP A 49 -25.10 14.66 -9.81
CA ASP A 49 -24.99 14.42 -8.37
C ASP A 49 -23.51 14.41 -7.95
N PRO A 50 -23.15 14.86 -6.73
CA PRO A 50 -21.75 14.87 -6.31
C PRO A 50 -21.19 13.45 -6.10
N ILE A 51 -19.92 13.24 -6.46
CA ILE A 51 -19.11 12.12 -5.99
C ILE A 51 -18.21 12.65 -4.88
N SER A 52 -18.34 12.10 -3.67
CA SER A 52 -17.39 12.38 -2.58
C SER A 52 -16.13 11.56 -2.80
N LEU A 53 -14.98 12.22 -2.89
CA LEU A 53 -13.69 11.54 -2.94
C LEU A 53 -13.37 11.09 -1.51
N PHE A 54 -13.17 9.78 -1.33
CA PHE A 54 -12.86 9.18 -0.03
C PHE A 54 -11.38 9.34 0.31
N ASP A 55 -10.49 9.03 -0.65
CA ASP A 55 -9.05 9.22 -0.52
C ASP A 55 -8.50 9.74 -1.84
N ALA A 56 -7.47 10.58 -1.78
CA ALA A 56 -6.81 11.10 -2.96
C ALA A 56 -5.33 11.39 -2.67
N ILE A 57 -4.47 10.93 -3.56
CA ILE A 57 -3.04 11.25 -3.57
C ILE A 57 -2.73 11.89 -4.92
N PRO A 58 -2.50 13.21 -4.98
CA PRO A 58 -2.48 14.15 -3.86
C PRO A 58 -3.85 14.47 -3.25
N ALA A 59 -3.82 14.90 -2.00
CA ALA A 59 -4.98 15.45 -1.31
C ALA A 59 -5.41 16.78 -1.95
N SER A 60 -6.69 17.13 -1.79
CA SER A 60 -7.23 18.37 -2.34
C SER A 60 -6.53 19.60 -1.75
N GLY A 61 -6.25 20.59 -2.60
CA GLY A 61 -5.67 21.88 -2.20
C GLY A 61 -4.17 21.88 -1.93
N VAL A 62 -3.46 20.77 -2.10
CA VAL A 62 -2.01 20.72 -1.88
C VAL A 62 -1.20 21.13 -3.11
N SER A 63 0.09 21.39 -2.90
CA SER A 63 1.07 21.65 -3.96
C SER A 63 2.04 20.47 -4.09
N ILE A 64 2.13 19.87 -5.28
CA ILE A 64 2.97 18.69 -5.53
C ILE A 64 4.17 18.98 -6.45
N ASP A 65 5.09 18.03 -6.56
CA ASP A 65 6.16 18.07 -7.55
C ASP A 65 5.58 17.87 -8.96
N PRO A 66 5.85 18.74 -9.95
CA PRO A 66 5.44 18.51 -11.34
C PRO A 66 6.02 17.21 -11.95
N ALA A 67 7.10 16.64 -11.38
CA ALA A 67 7.65 15.35 -11.80
C ALA A 67 6.82 14.14 -11.32
N SER A 68 5.92 14.32 -10.34
CA SER A 68 5.05 13.25 -9.83
C SER A 68 3.96 12.90 -10.84
N SER A 69 4.24 12.01 -11.79
CA SER A 69 3.30 11.66 -12.84
C SER A 69 2.09 10.85 -12.35
N ARG A 70 2.20 10.15 -11.20
CA ARG A 70 1.19 9.22 -10.70
C ARG A 70 0.29 9.82 -9.64
N LEU A 71 -1.02 9.74 -9.88
CA LEU A 71 -2.06 10.17 -8.96
C LEU A 71 -3.04 9.02 -8.72
N ASN A 72 -3.63 8.97 -7.53
CA ASN A 72 -4.68 8.02 -7.18
C ASN A 72 -5.91 8.78 -6.65
N ILE A 73 -7.09 8.41 -7.12
CA ILE A 73 -8.37 8.94 -6.65
C ILE A 73 -9.24 7.77 -6.25
N VAL A 74 -9.77 7.79 -5.03
CA VAL A 74 -10.64 6.75 -4.48
C VAL A 74 -11.98 7.37 -4.11
N HIS A 75 -13.06 6.69 -4.44
CA HIS A 75 -14.39 7.06 -3.98
C HIS A 75 -15.28 5.83 -3.81
N LEU A 76 -16.35 5.98 -3.03
CA LEU A 76 -17.43 5.01 -2.98
C LEU A 76 -18.32 5.14 -4.23
N GLY A 77 -18.82 4.02 -4.71
CA GLY A 77 -19.59 3.92 -5.95
C GLY A 77 -20.60 2.79 -5.96
N ARG A 78 -21.23 2.62 -7.13
CA ARG A 78 -22.22 1.57 -7.39
C ARG A 78 -21.81 0.75 -8.61
N PRO A 79 -22.21 -0.54 -8.68
CA PRO A 79 -21.96 -1.36 -9.84
C PRO A 79 -22.53 -0.75 -11.12
N GLY A 80 -21.79 -0.86 -12.22
CA GLY A 80 -22.27 -0.47 -13.55
C GLY A 80 -22.14 1.02 -13.90
N LEU A 81 -21.52 1.84 -13.04
CA LEU A 81 -21.12 3.20 -13.38
C LEU A 81 -20.01 3.19 -14.46
N ARG A 82 -20.14 4.08 -15.45
CA ARG A 82 -19.08 4.32 -16.45
C ARG A 82 -18.38 5.64 -16.14
N TYR A 83 -17.06 5.58 -16.04
CA TYR A 83 -16.24 6.73 -15.64
C TYR A 83 -15.59 7.41 -16.84
N ARG A 84 -15.49 8.74 -16.78
CA ARG A 84 -14.75 9.57 -17.71
C ARG A 84 -14.00 10.64 -16.94
N TYR A 85 -12.72 10.79 -17.26
CA TYR A 85 -11.87 11.83 -16.69
C TYR A 85 -11.73 12.98 -17.68
N THR A 86 -11.64 14.19 -17.15
CA THR A 86 -11.19 15.36 -17.90
C THR A 86 -10.16 16.12 -17.06
N GLY A 87 -9.16 16.70 -17.74
CA GLY A 87 -8.03 17.36 -17.10
C GLY A 87 -6.71 17.07 -17.82
N ALA A 88 -5.59 17.34 -17.14
CA ALA A 88 -4.23 17.07 -17.64
C ALA A 88 -3.76 15.62 -17.39
N CYS A 89 -4.69 14.75 -16.98
CA CYS A 89 -4.43 13.39 -16.53
C CYS A 89 -5.26 12.39 -17.33
N SER A 90 -4.71 11.22 -17.55
CA SER A 90 -5.38 10.10 -18.21
C SER A 90 -5.27 8.85 -17.34
N PRO A 91 -6.29 7.96 -17.35
CA PRO A 91 -6.20 6.69 -16.65
C PRO A 91 -5.10 5.82 -17.26
N THR A 92 -4.36 5.12 -16.41
CA THR A 92 -3.28 4.20 -16.83
C THR A 92 -3.77 2.78 -17.09
N GLY A 93 -5.03 2.50 -16.77
CA GLY A 93 -5.65 1.21 -16.91
C GLY A 93 -7.13 1.29 -16.55
N LEU A 94 -7.72 0.14 -16.23
CA LEU A 94 -9.05 0.08 -15.66
C LEU A 94 -9.01 0.43 -14.17
N ALA A 95 -10.09 1.04 -13.68
CA ALA A 95 -10.20 1.37 -12.27
C ALA A 95 -10.29 0.10 -11.42
N VAL A 96 -9.55 0.05 -10.31
CA VAL A 96 -9.61 -1.06 -9.36
C VAL A 96 -10.88 -0.93 -8.54
N ARG A 97 -11.80 -1.87 -8.73
CA ARG A 97 -13.05 -1.95 -7.99
C ARG A 97 -12.89 -2.93 -6.85
N ARG A 98 -13.48 -2.62 -5.70
CA ARG A 98 -13.49 -3.45 -4.52
C ARG A 98 -14.91 -3.57 -3.99
N SER A 99 -15.32 -4.75 -3.54
CA SER A 99 -16.55 -4.87 -2.76
C SER A 99 -16.38 -4.21 -1.40
N VAL A 100 -17.43 -3.55 -0.92
CA VAL A 100 -17.53 -3.09 0.47
C VAL A 100 -18.63 -3.83 1.21
N THR A 101 -18.41 -4.05 2.49
CA THR A 101 -19.30 -4.76 3.42
C THR A 101 -19.46 -3.99 4.72
N ASP A 102 -20.53 -4.28 5.46
CA ASP A 102 -20.86 -3.72 6.78
C ASP A 102 -20.91 -2.17 6.84
N LEU A 103 -21.27 -1.53 5.72
CA LEU A 103 -21.56 -0.09 5.62
C LEU A 103 -23.07 0.17 5.67
N GLY A 104 -23.48 1.32 6.23
CA GLY A 104 -24.89 1.73 6.31
C GLY A 104 -25.48 2.32 5.01
N GLY A 105 -24.63 2.60 4.02
CA GLY A 105 -24.99 3.27 2.76
C GLY A 105 -25.58 2.39 1.66
N GLU A 106 -25.95 3.00 0.52
CA GLU A 106 -26.38 2.29 -0.70
C GLU A 106 -25.20 1.95 -1.64
N GLU A 107 -24.01 2.47 -1.32
CA GLU A 107 -22.75 2.22 -1.98
C GLU A 107 -22.35 0.75 -1.79
N GLN A 108 -21.94 0.10 -2.87
CA GLN A 108 -21.61 -1.33 -2.85
C GLN A 108 -20.16 -1.59 -3.24
N GLU A 109 -19.45 -0.56 -3.70
CA GLU A 109 -18.08 -0.69 -4.18
C GLU A 109 -17.20 0.50 -3.81
N LEU A 110 -15.93 0.23 -3.55
CA LEU A 110 -14.85 1.22 -3.57
C LEU A 110 -14.19 1.20 -4.94
N VAL A 111 -13.99 2.37 -5.55
CA VAL A 111 -13.38 2.49 -6.87
C VAL A 111 -12.14 3.35 -6.78
N SER A 112 -10.99 2.77 -7.10
CA SER A 112 -9.68 3.41 -7.11
C SER A 112 -9.23 3.61 -8.55
N HIS A 113 -8.88 4.86 -8.87
CA HIS A 113 -8.49 5.31 -10.18
C HIS A 113 -7.03 5.72 -10.16
N GLN A 114 -6.20 4.99 -10.90
CA GLN A 114 -4.80 5.34 -11.10
C GLN A 114 -4.66 6.16 -12.38
N LEU A 115 -4.04 7.33 -12.25
CA LEU A 115 -3.94 8.36 -13.29
C LEU A 115 -2.48 8.73 -13.54
N ALA A 116 -2.13 8.91 -14.81
CA ALA A 116 -0.88 9.51 -15.24
C ALA A 116 -1.12 10.93 -15.77
N CYS A 117 -0.33 11.89 -15.29
CA CYS A 117 -0.50 13.31 -15.60
C CYS A 117 0.76 13.90 -16.27
N THR A 118 0.55 14.80 -17.23
CA THR A 118 1.63 15.66 -17.73
C THR A 118 1.48 17.05 -17.12
N MET A 119 2.40 17.40 -16.23
CA MET A 119 2.28 18.62 -15.43
C MET A 119 3.40 19.63 -15.71
N ARG A 120 2.99 20.88 -15.81
CA ARG A 120 3.86 22.06 -15.81
C ARG A 120 4.06 22.57 -14.38
N PRO A 121 5.24 23.13 -14.06
CA PRO A 121 5.50 23.78 -12.77
C PRO A 121 4.58 24.98 -12.51
N LEU A 122 4.39 25.32 -11.24
CA LEU A 122 3.67 26.53 -10.79
C LEU A 122 2.29 26.71 -11.44
N THR A 123 1.57 25.61 -11.64
CA THR A 123 0.29 25.56 -12.36
C THR A 123 -0.78 24.91 -11.48
N SER A 124 -1.99 25.47 -11.49
CA SER A 124 -3.16 24.86 -10.83
C SER A 124 -3.84 23.88 -11.78
N TYR A 125 -4.22 22.73 -11.26
CA TYR A 125 -4.92 21.68 -11.99
C TYR A 125 -6.25 21.37 -11.33
N ARG A 126 -7.20 20.95 -12.17
CA ARG A 126 -8.46 20.35 -11.76
C ARG A 126 -8.64 19.06 -12.55
N ILE A 127 -8.88 17.97 -11.83
CA ILE A 127 -9.34 16.72 -12.42
C ILE A 127 -10.83 16.62 -12.13
N THR A 128 -11.62 16.38 -13.17
CA THR A 128 -13.05 16.09 -13.03
C THR A 128 -13.27 14.62 -13.36
N LEU A 129 -13.90 13.92 -12.43
CA LEU A 129 -14.38 12.56 -12.58
C LEU A 129 -15.88 12.60 -12.83
N ASP A 130 -16.29 12.38 -14.08
CA ASP A 130 -17.69 12.22 -14.44
C ASP A 130 -18.04 10.73 -14.44
N ALA A 131 -19.15 10.36 -13.79
CA ALA A 131 -19.69 9.01 -13.88
C ALA A 131 -21.12 9.03 -14.46
N THR A 132 -21.49 8.00 -15.23
CA THR A 132 -22.85 7.84 -15.75
C THR A 132 -23.37 6.45 -15.41
N ALA A 133 -24.54 6.41 -14.77
CA ALA A 133 -25.25 5.17 -14.48
C ALA A 133 -26.01 4.64 -15.70
N THR A 134 -26.41 3.38 -15.64
CA THR A 134 -27.18 2.70 -16.70
C THR A 134 -28.56 3.32 -16.93
N ASP A 135 -29.14 3.93 -15.90
CA ASP A 135 -30.40 4.68 -15.94
C ASP A 135 -30.26 6.12 -16.50
N GLY A 136 -29.04 6.54 -16.84
CA GLY A 136 -28.73 7.86 -17.37
C GLY A 136 -28.46 8.94 -16.31
N ARG A 137 -28.53 8.62 -15.01
CA ARG A 137 -28.08 9.54 -13.95
C ARG A 137 -26.59 9.83 -14.09
N ARG A 138 -26.20 11.06 -13.76
CA ARG A 138 -24.83 11.56 -13.91
C ARG A 138 -24.29 11.99 -12.56
N TYR A 139 -23.03 11.72 -12.35
CA TYR A 139 -22.31 12.07 -11.13
C TYR A 139 -21.02 12.81 -11.47
N ARG A 140 -20.55 13.65 -10.55
CA ARG A 140 -19.32 14.42 -10.72
C ARG A 140 -18.55 14.56 -9.41
N GLY A 141 -17.27 14.18 -9.44
CA GLY A 141 -16.26 14.53 -8.43
C GLY A 141 -15.21 15.47 -9.01
N GLU A 142 -14.62 16.30 -8.16
CA GLU A 142 -13.53 17.21 -8.55
C GLU A 142 -12.38 17.11 -7.55
N LEU A 143 -11.16 17.04 -8.07
CA LEU A 143 -9.92 17.15 -7.30
C LEU A 143 -9.15 18.37 -7.81
N GLU A 144 -8.83 19.28 -6.89
CA GLU A 144 -8.01 20.45 -7.18
C GLU A 144 -6.65 20.34 -6.49
N TYR A 145 -5.60 20.67 -7.21
CA TYR A 145 -4.24 20.73 -6.67
C TYR A 145 -3.41 21.70 -7.49
N SER A 146 -2.18 21.94 -7.05
CA SER A 146 -1.23 22.77 -7.78
C SER A 146 0.14 22.11 -7.83
N THR A 147 1.02 22.63 -8.69
CA THR A 147 2.41 22.19 -8.75
C THR A 147 3.34 23.25 -8.19
N THR A 148 4.40 22.79 -7.55
CA THR A 148 5.54 23.61 -7.13
C THR A 148 6.46 23.92 -8.32
N GLY A 149 7.60 24.57 -8.08
CA GLY A 149 8.64 24.73 -9.11
C GLY A 149 9.25 23.39 -9.53
N THR A 150 9.99 23.35 -10.65
CA THR A 150 10.76 22.14 -11.00
C THR A 150 11.86 21.94 -9.98
N VAL A 151 11.84 20.79 -9.31
CA VAL A 151 12.96 20.32 -8.50
C VAL A 151 13.42 19.00 -9.08
N ARG A 152 14.73 18.81 -9.18
CA ARG A 152 15.28 17.55 -9.68
C ARG A 152 15.02 16.47 -8.63
N SER A 153 14.58 15.28 -9.07
CA SER A 153 14.67 14.08 -8.23
C SER A 153 16.11 13.93 -7.76
N SER A 154 16.27 13.66 -6.47
CA SER A 154 17.58 13.38 -5.90
C SER A 154 17.57 12.02 -5.23
N LEU A 155 18.69 11.33 -5.36
CA LEU A 155 19.10 10.19 -4.56
C LEU A 155 20.49 10.54 -4.04
N ASP A 156 20.58 10.76 -2.73
CA ASP A 156 21.80 11.19 -2.07
C ASP A 156 22.23 10.12 -1.07
N VAL A 157 23.45 9.61 -1.22
CA VAL A 157 24.04 8.70 -0.21
C VAL A 157 24.40 9.52 1.02
N VAL A 158 23.73 9.22 2.13
CA VAL A 158 23.89 9.91 3.42
C VAL A 158 24.95 9.24 4.28
N ASP A 159 24.99 7.91 4.24
CA ASP A 159 25.88 7.09 5.07
C ASP A 159 26.11 5.73 4.42
N HIS A 160 27.15 5.02 4.85
CA HIS A 160 27.40 3.65 4.39
C HIS A 160 28.15 2.81 5.41
N VAL A 161 27.93 1.50 5.34
CA VAL A 161 28.69 0.48 6.07
C VAL A 161 29.10 -0.64 5.11
N THR A 162 30.23 -1.27 5.39
CA THR A 162 30.69 -2.43 4.62
C THR A 162 30.72 -3.66 5.53
N VAL A 163 30.09 -4.73 5.08
CA VAL A 163 30.03 -6.02 5.77
C VAL A 163 30.88 -7.03 4.99
N PRO A 164 31.94 -7.60 5.60
CA PRO A 164 32.71 -8.67 4.95
C PRO A 164 31.87 -9.92 4.71
N ALA A 165 32.13 -10.66 3.61
CA ALA A 165 31.40 -11.89 3.26
C ALA A 165 31.31 -12.89 4.43
N ALA A 166 32.43 -13.13 5.11
CA ALA A 166 32.49 -14.05 6.25
C ALA A 166 31.62 -13.63 7.46
N TYR A 167 31.20 -12.36 7.52
CA TYR A 167 30.34 -11.85 8.58
C TYR A 167 28.85 -11.86 8.16
N ALA A 168 28.55 -11.76 6.87
CA ALA A 168 27.18 -11.86 6.35
C ALA A 168 26.51 -13.19 6.77
N ASP A 169 27.25 -14.31 6.66
CA ASP A 169 26.77 -15.64 7.06
C ASP A 169 26.47 -15.75 8.57
N GLU A 170 27.23 -15.04 9.41
CA GLU A 170 27.08 -15.08 10.87
C GLU A 170 25.96 -14.16 11.38
N LEU A 171 25.70 -13.04 10.69
CA LEU A 171 24.61 -12.12 11.02
C LEU A 171 23.25 -12.82 11.00
N PHE A 172 23.01 -13.68 10.01
CA PHE A 172 21.72 -14.37 9.90
C PHE A 172 21.49 -15.38 11.04
N LYS A 173 22.53 -16.11 11.47
CA LYS A 173 22.43 -17.04 12.62
C LYS A 173 22.12 -16.30 13.92
N GLY A 174 22.72 -15.12 14.12
CA GLY A 174 22.41 -14.24 15.24
C GLY A 174 20.95 -13.77 15.21
N PHE A 175 20.46 -13.38 14.04
CA PHE A 175 19.09 -12.93 13.84
C PHE A 175 18.02 -14.00 14.19
N ILE A 176 18.20 -15.27 13.78
CA ILE A 176 17.25 -16.35 14.16
C ILE A 176 17.13 -16.47 15.69
N THR A 177 18.25 -16.29 16.40
CA THR A 177 18.29 -16.38 17.86
C THR A 177 17.48 -15.25 18.49
N GLU A 178 17.72 -14.01 18.08
CA GLU A 178 17.02 -12.83 18.62
C GLU A 178 15.52 -12.85 18.27
N ALA A 179 15.16 -13.17 17.02
CA ALA A 179 13.79 -13.09 16.53
C ALA A 179 12.83 -14.17 17.07
N VAL A 180 13.34 -15.23 17.68
CA VAL A 180 12.50 -16.32 18.22
C VAL A 180 12.71 -16.56 19.70
N LEU A 181 13.95 -16.48 20.18
CA LEU A 181 14.27 -16.86 21.56
C LEU A 181 14.09 -15.72 22.55
N ASP A 182 14.34 -14.48 22.12
CA ASP A 182 14.18 -13.31 22.99
C ASP A 182 12.70 -12.94 23.22
N GLU A 183 11.78 -13.42 22.39
CA GLU A 183 10.33 -13.25 22.60
C GLU A 183 9.77 -14.19 23.70
N ILE A 184 10.54 -15.17 24.17
CA ILE A 184 10.06 -16.18 25.12
C ILE A 184 10.64 -15.91 26.52
N ASP A 185 9.87 -15.23 27.36
CA ASP A 185 10.24 -14.89 28.74
C ASP A 185 10.56 -16.10 29.64
N SER A 186 10.07 -17.29 29.27
CA SER A 186 10.29 -18.53 30.02
C SER A 186 11.53 -19.27 29.52
N PRO A 187 12.60 -19.44 30.33
CA PRO A 187 13.82 -20.12 29.90
C PRO A 187 13.61 -21.57 29.45
N VAL A 188 12.63 -22.26 30.04
CA VAL A 188 12.31 -23.66 29.70
C VAL A 188 11.57 -23.72 28.35
N LEU A 189 10.61 -22.82 28.12
CA LEU A 189 9.90 -22.75 26.84
C LEU A 189 10.83 -22.25 25.73
N GLY A 190 11.72 -21.30 26.04
CA GLY A 190 12.73 -20.80 25.11
C GLY A 190 13.67 -21.91 24.66
N LEU A 191 14.12 -22.78 25.57
CA LEU A 191 14.95 -23.93 25.20
C LEU A 191 14.21 -24.96 24.33
N LEU A 192 12.92 -25.19 24.59
CA LEU A 192 12.09 -26.09 23.78
C LEU A 192 11.86 -25.50 22.38
N ALA A 193 11.50 -24.22 22.29
CA ALA A 193 11.34 -23.50 21.03
C ALA A 193 12.65 -23.52 20.22
N ALA A 194 13.78 -23.24 20.86
CA ALA A 194 15.10 -23.31 20.24
C ALA A 194 15.38 -24.69 19.63
N GLY A 195 15.04 -25.77 20.34
CA GLY A 195 15.21 -27.14 19.84
C GLY A 195 14.39 -27.41 18.59
N ILE A 196 13.11 -27.02 18.58
CA ILE A 196 12.21 -27.20 17.44
C ILE A 196 12.66 -26.35 16.24
N VAL A 197 13.05 -25.09 16.49
CA VAL A 197 13.52 -24.16 15.45
C VAL A 197 14.84 -24.62 14.86
N ALA A 198 15.76 -25.13 15.67
CA ALA A 198 17.00 -25.71 15.18
C ALA A 198 16.76 -26.94 14.29
N GLU A 199 15.81 -27.81 14.68
CA GLU A 199 15.42 -28.95 13.85
C GLU A 199 14.80 -28.51 12.52
N LEU A 200 13.91 -27.52 12.54
CA LEU A 200 13.35 -26.91 11.33
C LEU A 200 14.45 -26.32 10.44
N ALA A 201 15.38 -25.55 11.01
CA ALA A 201 16.48 -24.94 10.27
C ALA A 201 17.36 -25.99 9.58
N GLU A 202 17.70 -27.09 10.27
CA GLU A 202 18.52 -28.16 9.72
C GLU A 202 17.81 -28.92 8.58
N GLN A 203 16.50 -29.14 8.70
CA GLN A 203 15.76 -30.00 7.77
C GLN A 203 15.16 -29.22 6.60
N ARG A 204 14.80 -27.96 6.82
CA ARG A 204 13.91 -27.20 5.93
C ARG A 204 14.51 -25.90 5.42
N TRP A 205 15.56 -25.38 6.05
CA TRP A 205 16.16 -24.11 5.64
C TRP A 205 17.59 -24.25 5.10
N PRO A 206 17.82 -25.12 4.10
CA PRO A 206 19.18 -25.37 3.59
C PRO A 206 19.79 -24.15 2.91
N ASN A 207 18.98 -23.24 2.35
CA ASN A 207 19.48 -22.04 1.68
C ASN A 207 19.91 -20.99 2.71
N LEU A 208 19.16 -20.85 3.80
CA LEU A 208 19.55 -19.98 4.93
C LEU A 208 20.74 -20.56 5.72
N ALA A 209 20.82 -21.88 5.87
CA ALA A 209 21.84 -22.52 6.70
C ALA A 209 23.16 -22.80 5.97
N ALA A 210 23.13 -23.00 4.65
CA ALA A 210 24.27 -23.61 3.92
C ALA A 210 24.62 -22.93 2.59
N TRP A 211 24.05 -21.78 2.23
CA TRP A 211 24.51 -21.00 1.08
C TRP A 211 25.48 -19.89 1.55
N PRO A 212 26.81 -20.08 1.40
CA PRO A 212 27.77 -19.09 1.86
C PRO A 212 27.75 -17.84 0.97
N ALA A 213 27.94 -16.67 1.59
CA ALA A 213 28.12 -15.39 0.92
C ALA A 213 29.21 -15.44 -0.16
N GLU A 214 28.90 -14.94 -1.36
CA GLU A 214 29.85 -14.87 -2.50
C GLU A 214 30.68 -13.57 -2.44
N PHE A 215 30.09 -12.49 -1.93
CA PHE A 215 30.66 -11.15 -1.90
C PHE A 215 30.57 -10.55 -0.48
N GLY A 216 31.45 -9.58 -0.19
CA GLY A 216 31.14 -8.59 0.84
C GLY A 216 29.94 -7.74 0.41
N VAL A 217 29.45 -6.88 1.30
CA VAL A 217 28.30 -6.01 1.00
C VAL A 217 28.60 -4.58 1.40
N VAL A 218 28.26 -3.64 0.52
CA VAL A 218 28.16 -2.22 0.84
C VAL A 218 26.69 -1.89 1.03
N SER A 219 26.33 -1.48 2.24
CA SER A 219 24.98 -1.00 2.59
C SER A 219 25.03 0.52 2.72
N GLN A 220 24.15 1.21 1.99
CA GLN A 220 24.07 2.67 1.97
C GLN A 220 22.74 3.14 2.53
N ARG A 221 22.78 4.09 3.46
CA ARG A 221 21.62 4.90 3.80
C ARG A 221 21.50 5.97 2.74
N VAL A 222 20.37 6.00 2.05
CA VAL A 222 20.08 7.00 1.03
C VAL A 222 18.96 7.92 1.49
N ALA A 223 19.02 9.17 1.06
CA ALA A 223 17.89 10.09 1.09
C ALA A 223 17.37 10.24 -0.34
N TYR A 224 16.06 10.07 -0.54
CA TYR A 224 15.44 10.14 -1.86
C TYR A 224 14.19 11.02 -1.88
N THR A 225 13.92 11.61 -3.04
CA THR A 225 12.69 12.39 -3.25
C THR A 225 11.50 11.45 -3.41
N SER A 226 10.49 11.61 -2.55
CA SER A 226 9.19 10.96 -2.67
C SER A 226 8.09 11.91 -2.17
N ARG A 227 7.04 11.37 -1.54
CA ARG A 227 5.82 12.09 -1.17
C ARG A 227 5.42 11.77 0.27
N ASP A 228 4.91 12.78 0.96
CA ASP A 228 4.18 12.63 2.21
C ASP A 228 2.83 11.90 1.98
N PRO A 229 2.11 11.49 3.02
CA PRO A 229 0.85 10.76 2.91
C PRO A 229 -0.27 11.54 2.19
N ARG A 230 -0.10 12.84 1.97
CA ARG A 230 -1.02 13.73 1.25
C ARG A 230 -0.56 14.00 -0.18
N GLY A 231 0.54 13.40 -0.62
CA GLY A 231 1.12 13.55 -1.95
C GLY A 231 2.04 14.76 -2.12
N VAL A 232 2.35 15.51 -1.06
CA VAL A 232 3.29 16.64 -1.11
C VAL A 232 4.71 16.11 -1.17
N ARG A 233 5.58 16.73 -1.96
CA ARG A 233 6.99 16.34 -2.06
C ARG A 233 7.66 16.30 -0.69
N ALA A 234 8.35 15.20 -0.39
CA ALA A 234 9.13 15.01 0.82
C ALA A 234 10.46 14.30 0.53
N GLN A 235 11.41 14.43 1.45
CA GLN A 235 12.64 13.64 1.43
C GLN A 235 12.46 12.48 2.40
N LEU A 236 12.48 11.26 1.88
CA LEU A 236 12.44 10.03 2.68
C LEU A 236 13.84 9.41 2.74
N SER A 237 14.00 8.40 3.60
CA SER A 237 15.21 7.60 3.66
C SER A 237 14.92 6.13 3.36
N GLY A 238 15.97 5.41 3.01
CA GLY A 238 15.94 3.97 2.81
C GLY A 238 17.34 3.38 2.76
N LEU A 239 17.41 2.10 2.43
CA LEU A 239 18.62 1.32 2.28
C LEU A 239 18.79 0.93 0.80
N VAL A 240 20.03 1.02 0.33
CA VAL A 240 20.50 0.34 -0.87
C VAL A 240 21.66 -0.57 -0.46
N ALA A 241 21.52 -1.89 -0.65
CA ALA A 241 22.57 -2.86 -0.37
C ALA A 241 23.01 -3.54 -1.66
N MET A 242 24.31 -3.66 -1.85
CA MET A 242 24.92 -4.17 -3.08
C MET A 242 26.19 -4.97 -2.77
N PRO A 243 26.59 -5.92 -3.63
CA PRO A 243 27.84 -6.64 -3.44
C PRO A 243 29.04 -5.68 -3.49
N ASP A 244 29.99 -5.87 -2.58
CA ASP A 244 31.29 -5.19 -2.61
C ASP A 244 32.15 -5.80 -3.71
N ILE A 245 32.13 -5.15 -4.87
CA ILE A 245 32.86 -5.56 -6.07
C ILE A 245 34.21 -4.85 -6.22
N ALA A 246 34.66 -4.12 -5.20
CA ALA A 246 35.93 -3.41 -5.26
C ALA A 246 37.09 -4.38 -5.53
N GLY A 247 37.73 -4.24 -6.69
CA GLY A 247 38.83 -5.12 -7.12
C GLY A 247 38.39 -6.39 -7.84
N ILE A 248 37.10 -6.56 -8.11
CA ILE A 248 36.55 -7.61 -8.98
C ILE A 248 36.40 -7.04 -10.39
N GLY A 249 37.23 -7.52 -11.33
CA GLY A 249 37.29 -6.97 -12.69
C GLY A 249 36.15 -7.42 -13.61
N ASP A 250 35.55 -8.58 -13.34
CA ASP A 250 34.55 -9.24 -14.19
C ASP A 250 33.29 -9.55 -13.36
N PHE A 251 32.70 -8.54 -12.70
CA PHE A 251 31.42 -8.72 -12.03
C PHE A 251 30.29 -8.84 -13.06
N GLU A 252 29.45 -9.87 -12.90
CA GLU A 252 28.23 -10.08 -13.67
C GLU A 252 27.05 -9.78 -12.75
N HIS A 253 26.27 -8.75 -13.09
CA HIS A 253 25.05 -8.42 -12.36
C HIS A 253 24.04 -9.56 -12.46
N ARG A 254 23.15 -9.63 -11.46
CA ARG A 254 22.07 -10.60 -11.47
C ARG A 254 20.95 -10.14 -12.40
N ASP A 255 20.12 -11.09 -12.80
CA ASP A 255 19.02 -10.88 -13.75
C ASP A 255 17.91 -9.96 -13.24
N ARG A 256 17.97 -9.53 -11.97
CA ARG A 256 16.94 -8.72 -11.32
C ARG A 256 17.45 -7.92 -10.14
N VAL A 257 16.68 -6.90 -9.79
CA VAL A 257 16.80 -6.13 -8.54
C VAL A 257 15.76 -6.62 -7.53
N VAL A 258 16.07 -6.57 -6.23
CA VAL A 258 15.16 -6.95 -5.15
C VAL A 258 14.62 -5.69 -4.46
N LEU A 259 13.30 -5.50 -4.51
CA LEU A 259 12.61 -4.54 -3.65
C LEU A 259 12.19 -5.27 -2.37
N LEU A 260 12.84 -4.93 -1.26
CA LEU A 260 12.65 -5.56 0.04
C LEU A 260 11.78 -4.67 0.93
N GLU A 261 10.55 -5.09 1.16
CA GLU A 261 9.56 -4.39 1.98
C GLU A 261 9.65 -4.82 3.44
N HIS A 262 9.81 -3.85 4.35
CA HIS A 262 10.08 -4.11 5.76
C HIS A 262 8.85 -4.50 6.58
N ALA A 263 9.02 -5.34 7.61
CA ALA A 263 7.96 -5.58 8.58
C ALA A 263 7.93 -4.53 9.69
N THR A 264 6.96 -4.72 10.59
CA THR A 264 6.69 -3.87 11.73
C THR A 264 7.92 -3.64 12.58
N GLY A 265 8.21 -2.37 12.84
CA GLY A 265 9.29 -1.97 13.74
C GLY A 265 10.63 -1.71 13.05
N SER A 266 10.88 -2.30 11.88
CA SER A 266 12.16 -2.17 11.17
C SER A 266 12.36 -0.79 10.53
N THR A 267 13.63 -0.37 10.40
CA THR A 267 14.07 0.83 9.67
C THR A 267 15.41 0.49 8.99
N PRO A 268 15.37 -0.17 7.82
CA PRO A 268 16.57 -0.69 7.15
C PRO A 268 17.63 0.39 6.88
N GLY A 269 17.20 1.61 6.57
CA GLY A 269 18.07 2.77 6.33
C GLY A 269 18.86 3.21 7.57
N SER A 270 18.57 2.70 8.77
CA SER A 270 19.37 2.95 9.97
C SER A 270 20.77 2.32 9.92
N LEU A 271 20.99 1.36 9.02
CA LEU A 271 22.21 0.55 8.90
C LEU A 271 22.56 -0.23 10.17
N SER A 272 21.61 -0.41 11.10
CA SER A 272 21.82 -1.25 12.28
C SER A 272 21.94 -2.72 11.88
N LEU A 273 22.96 -3.41 12.37
CA LEU A 273 23.10 -4.87 12.15
C LEU A 273 22.22 -5.70 13.10
N THR A 274 21.45 -5.04 13.97
CA THR A 274 20.36 -5.65 14.74
C THR A 274 18.99 -5.41 14.10
N ASP A 275 18.94 -4.67 12.98
CA ASP A 275 17.71 -4.52 12.21
C ASP A 275 17.57 -5.71 11.25
N SER A 276 16.51 -6.48 11.43
CA SER A 276 16.26 -7.71 10.70
C SER A 276 16.25 -7.51 9.19
N TRP A 277 15.67 -6.42 8.68
CA TRP A 277 15.59 -6.19 7.24
C TRP A 277 16.89 -5.66 6.65
N HIS A 278 17.71 -4.95 7.43
CA HIS A 278 19.08 -4.70 7.02
C HIS A 278 19.90 -5.99 6.93
N VAL A 279 19.75 -6.92 7.90
CA VAL A 279 20.41 -8.24 7.84
C VAL A 279 19.96 -9.04 6.62
N LEU A 280 18.66 -9.05 6.30
CA LEU A 280 18.14 -9.70 5.10
C LEU A 280 18.67 -9.08 3.81
N ALA A 281 18.73 -7.74 3.74
CA ALA A 281 19.32 -7.05 2.60
C ALA A 281 20.80 -7.40 2.42
N VAL A 282 21.56 -7.48 3.50
CA VAL A 282 22.96 -7.94 3.48
C VAL A 282 23.05 -9.39 2.98
N LEU A 283 22.21 -10.29 3.47
CA LEU A 283 22.22 -11.69 3.04
C LEU A 283 21.97 -11.81 1.53
N ILE A 284 20.91 -11.18 1.03
CA ILE A 284 20.56 -11.20 -0.40
C ILE A 284 21.66 -10.55 -1.26
N ALA A 285 22.16 -9.38 -0.85
CA ALA A 285 23.20 -8.66 -1.58
C ALA A 285 24.55 -9.39 -1.60
N SER A 286 24.86 -10.16 -0.56
CA SER A 286 26.08 -10.99 -0.49
C SER A 286 26.12 -12.09 -1.57
N HIS A 287 24.98 -12.38 -2.20
CA HIS A 287 24.87 -13.29 -3.35
C HIS A 287 24.81 -12.56 -4.70
N GLY A 288 25.16 -11.26 -4.73
CA GLY A 288 25.37 -10.49 -5.96
C GLY A 288 24.16 -9.65 -6.42
N TYR A 289 23.06 -9.65 -5.67
CA TYR A 289 21.86 -8.89 -6.01
C TYR A 289 21.95 -7.45 -5.53
N LEU A 290 21.37 -6.51 -6.30
CA LEU A 290 21.05 -5.18 -5.80
C LEU A 290 19.76 -5.25 -5.00
N VAL A 291 19.78 -4.74 -3.77
CA VAL A 291 18.62 -4.72 -2.86
C VAL A 291 18.27 -3.28 -2.51
N VAL A 292 16.99 -2.96 -2.63
CA VAL A 292 16.43 -1.65 -2.30
C VAL A 292 15.37 -1.84 -1.23
N ALA A 293 15.45 -1.12 -0.12
CA ALA A 293 14.47 -1.22 0.97
C ALA A 293 14.06 0.18 1.48
N PRO A 294 12.81 0.63 1.25
CA PRO A 294 12.35 1.91 1.76
C PRO A 294 12.19 1.87 3.29
N ASP A 295 12.42 3.00 3.98
CA ASP A 295 12.00 3.11 5.39
C ASP A 295 10.49 3.42 5.51
N ASN A 296 9.87 3.96 4.44
CA ASN A 296 8.51 4.51 4.40
C ASN A 296 8.29 5.74 5.31
N TRP A 297 7.16 6.42 5.09
CA TRP A 297 6.79 7.60 5.89
C TRP A 297 6.53 7.26 7.35
N GLY A 298 6.95 8.15 8.25
CA GLY A 298 6.88 7.97 9.72
C GLY A 298 8.03 7.13 10.29
N ARG A 299 9.02 6.79 9.45
CA ARG A 299 10.26 6.11 9.83
C ARG A 299 11.48 6.80 9.26
N GLY A 300 12.65 6.37 9.75
CA GLY A 300 13.94 6.89 9.32
C GLY A 300 14.00 8.41 9.43
N ALA A 301 14.33 9.08 8.32
CA ALA A 301 14.42 10.54 8.23
C ALA A 301 13.09 11.27 8.46
N THR A 302 11.95 10.57 8.41
CA THR A 302 10.60 11.17 8.57
C THR A 302 9.92 10.84 9.89
N ALA A 303 10.52 10.02 10.76
CA ALA A 303 9.95 9.68 12.07
C ALA A 303 9.67 10.93 12.93
N HIS A 304 10.57 11.91 12.86
CA HIS A 304 10.39 13.24 13.43
C HIS A 304 10.43 14.28 12.30
N HIS A 305 9.26 14.78 11.88
CA HIS A 305 9.15 15.73 10.78
C HIS A 305 8.48 17.03 11.25
N ASN A 306 9.03 18.17 10.83
CA ASN A 306 8.54 19.51 11.21
C ASN A 306 8.33 19.73 12.73
N GLY A 307 9.12 19.04 13.56
CA GLY A 307 9.09 19.21 15.02
C GLY A 307 8.06 18.34 15.75
N SER A 308 7.42 17.37 15.07
CA SER A 308 6.54 16.39 15.69
C SER A 308 6.79 14.97 15.17
N ASP A 309 6.44 14.00 16.00
CA ASP A 309 6.45 12.59 15.64
C ASP A 309 5.38 12.37 14.57
N GLN A 310 5.74 11.60 13.54
CA GLN A 310 4.83 11.26 12.46
C GLN A 310 4.41 9.80 12.61
N PRO A 311 3.10 9.50 12.67
CA PRO A 311 2.62 8.14 12.56
C PRO A 311 3.15 7.48 11.27
N GLU A 312 3.59 6.24 11.40
CA GLU A 312 3.92 5.41 10.25
C GLU A 312 2.69 5.23 9.35
N THR A 313 2.87 5.19 8.03
CA THR A 313 1.82 4.77 7.09
C THR A 313 1.60 3.25 7.12
N TYR A 314 1.48 2.68 8.32
CA TYR A 314 1.41 1.25 8.58
C TYR A 314 0.20 0.63 7.87
N LEU A 315 0.45 -0.35 6.99
CA LEU A 315 -0.58 -1.02 6.19
C LEU A 315 -1.42 -0.09 5.30
N MET A 316 -0.93 1.11 4.99
CA MET A 316 -1.60 2.03 4.07
C MET A 316 -1.09 1.83 2.64
N ALA A 317 -1.70 0.87 1.93
CA ALA A 317 -1.25 0.31 0.66
C ALA A 317 -0.76 1.36 -0.36
N ASN A 318 -1.57 2.37 -0.67
CA ASN A 318 -1.21 3.37 -1.69
C ASN A 318 0.02 4.22 -1.29
N ARG A 319 0.23 4.43 0.01
CA ARG A 319 1.29 5.30 0.55
C ARG A 319 2.61 4.53 0.59
N VAL A 320 2.62 3.32 1.17
CA VAL A 320 3.83 2.47 1.21
C VAL A 320 4.29 2.07 -0.19
N ALA A 321 3.37 1.72 -1.09
CA ALA A 321 3.71 1.41 -2.47
C ALA A 321 4.31 2.62 -3.19
N GLY A 322 3.76 3.82 -2.98
CA GLY A 322 4.30 5.05 -3.54
C GLY A 322 5.75 5.29 -3.10
N ASN A 323 6.05 5.14 -1.81
CA ASN A 323 7.39 5.35 -1.27
C ASN A 323 8.40 4.30 -1.78
N GLY A 324 8.05 3.01 -1.74
CA GLY A 324 8.92 1.94 -2.24
C GLY A 324 9.23 2.05 -3.73
N LEU A 325 8.22 2.33 -4.55
CA LEU A 325 8.41 2.48 -6.00
C LEU A 325 9.18 3.77 -6.37
N ASP A 326 9.00 4.87 -5.63
CA ASP A 326 9.76 6.09 -5.84
C ASP A 326 11.25 5.88 -5.50
N LEU A 327 11.58 5.12 -4.44
CA LEU A 327 12.97 4.76 -4.12
C LEU A 327 13.58 3.86 -5.19
N LEU A 328 12.87 2.80 -5.60
CA LEU A 328 13.33 1.88 -6.63
C LEU A 328 13.63 2.62 -7.93
N ALA A 329 12.71 3.47 -8.40
CA ALA A 329 12.92 4.27 -9.59
C ALA A 329 14.15 5.20 -9.44
N ALA A 330 14.32 5.83 -8.28
CA ALA A 330 15.49 6.70 -8.04
C ALA A 330 16.82 5.94 -8.06
N VAL A 331 16.84 4.68 -7.62
CA VAL A 331 18.02 3.80 -7.67
C VAL A 331 18.33 3.36 -9.10
N LEU A 332 17.31 2.94 -9.86
CA LEU A 332 17.49 2.50 -11.25
C LEU A 332 17.90 3.65 -12.20
N ASP A 333 17.50 4.89 -11.88
CA ASP A 333 17.94 6.10 -12.58
C ASP A 333 19.28 6.66 -12.04
N GLY A 334 19.82 6.05 -10.98
CA GLY A 334 20.98 6.53 -10.23
C GLY A 334 22.32 5.91 -10.66
N ASP A 335 23.36 6.11 -9.86
CA ASP A 335 24.71 5.58 -10.12
C ASP A 335 24.84 4.09 -9.69
N TYR A 336 23.92 3.22 -10.14
CA TYR A 336 23.87 1.78 -9.79
C TYR A 336 23.84 0.84 -11.01
N ASP A 337 24.09 1.37 -12.22
CA ASP A 337 24.08 0.64 -13.50
C ASP A 337 25.01 -0.59 -13.54
N GLU A 338 26.01 -0.70 -12.67
CA GLU A 338 26.88 -1.87 -12.60
C GLU A 338 26.19 -3.11 -12.01
N PHE A 339 25.04 -2.93 -11.34
CA PHE A 339 24.29 -4.00 -10.66
C PHE A 339 22.96 -4.36 -11.34
N HIS A 340 22.63 -3.75 -12.48
CA HIS A 340 21.46 -4.10 -13.30
C HIS A 340 21.70 -3.75 -14.78
N ASP A 341 20.86 -4.23 -15.69
CA ASP A 341 20.92 -3.82 -17.09
C ASP A 341 20.18 -2.49 -17.29
N ALA A 342 20.92 -1.40 -17.53
CA ALA A 342 20.35 -0.08 -17.81
C ALA A 342 19.79 0.07 -19.25
N ALA A 343 20.00 -0.90 -20.13
CA ALA A 343 19.56 -0.86 -21.53
C ALA A 343 18.18 -1.49 -21.78
N ALA A 344 17.58 -2.11 -20.77
CA ALA A 344 16.28 -2.79 -20.83
C ALA A 344 15.44 -2.48 -19.59
N ASP A 345 14.15 -2.83 -19.63
CA ASP A 345 13.33 -2.83 -18.42
C ASP A 345 13.94 -3.79 -17.40
N VAL A 346 14.16 -3.30 -16.18
CA VAL A 346 14.79 -4.09 -15.12
C VAL A 346 13.78 -5.08 -14.55
N ASP A 347 14.10 -6.37 -14.52
CA ASP A 347 13.28 -7.35 -13.82
C ASP A 347 13.40 -7.14 -12.30
N VAL A 348 12.28 -7.22 -11.59
CA VAL A 348 12.20 -6.95 -10.15
C VAL A 348 11.52 -8.10 -9.42
N SER A 349 12.09 -8.50 -8.29
CA SER A 349 11.44 -9.33 -7.28
C SER A 349 11.05 -8.47 -6.09
N ILE A 350 9.78 -8.49 -5.70
CA ILE A 350 9.31 -7.81 -4.47
C ILE A 350 9.20 -8.86 -3.37
N VAL A 351 9.83 -8.61 -2.22
CA VAL A 351 9.89 -9.55 -1.09
C VAL A 351 9.42 -8.84 0.17
N GLY A 352 8.48 -9.44 0.89
CA GLY A 352 8.06 -8.92 2.19
C GLY A 352 7.30 -9.92 3.06
N TYR A 353 7.41 -9.74 4.38
CA TYR A 353 6.75 -10.58 5.38
C TYR A 353 6.00 -9.73 6.41
N SER A 354 4.87 -10.21 6.93
CA SER A 354 4.00 -9.46 7.86
C SER A 354 3.51 -8.13 7.23
N GLN A 355 3.75 -6.98 7.86
CA GLN A 355 3.57 -5.66 7.22
C GLN A 355 4.28 -5.57 5.86
N GLY A 356 5.47 -6.13 5.73
CA GLY A 356 6.23 -6.13 4.48
C GLY A 356 5.52 -6.93 3.39
N GLY A 357 4.81 -8.02 3.73
CA GLY A 357 4.06 -8.82 2.76
C GLY A 357 2.82 -8.07 2.25
N HIS A 358 2.15 -7.30 3.12
CA HIS A 358 1.10 -6.37 2.70
C HIS A 358 1.65 -5.29 1.76
N SER A 359 2.79 -4.71 2.12
CA SER A 359 3.48 -3.68 1.32
C SER A 359 3.96 -4.25 -0.03
N ALA A 360 4.40 -5.50 -0.08
CA ALA A 360 4.80 -6.18 -1.31
C ALA A 360 3.63 -6.32 -2.29
N MET A 361 2.46 -6.74 -1.80
CA MET A 361 1.24 -6.80 -2.61
C MET A 361 0.77 -5.40 -3.04
N ALA A 362 0.90 -4.39 -2.18
CA ALA A 362 0.60 -3.01 -2.53
C ALA A 362 1.53 -2.47 -3.63
N GLY A 363 2.83 -2.73 -3.51
CA GLY A 363 3.86 -2.39 -4.50
C GLY A 363 3.58 -3.03 -5.85
N TRP A 364 3.26 -4.34 -5.86
CA TRP A 364 2.84 -5.04 -7.09
C TRP A 364 1.60 -4.39 -7.72
N LEU A 365 0.54 -4.14 -6.95
CA LEU A 365 -0.68 -3.50 -7.45
C LEU A 365 -0.42 -2.10 -8.00
N ALA A 366 0.45 -1.31 -7.36
CA ALA A 366 0.82 0.03 -7.81
C ALA A 366 1.78 0.02 -9.02
N SER A 367 2.58 -1.03 -9.19
CA SER A 367 3.51 -1.18 -10.32
C SER A 367 2.80 -1.33 -11.68
N GLN A 368 1.52 -1.67 -11.67
CA GLN A 368 0.69 -1.83 -12.88
C GLN A 368 0.42 -0.52 -13.63
N VAL A 369 0.99 0.60 -13.19
CA VAL A 369 0.64 1.98 -13.59
C VAL A 369 1.72 2.61 -14.45
N GLY A 370 1.62 2.43 -15.77
CA GLY A 370 2.49 3.10 -16.75
C GLY A 370 3.94 2.62 -16.71
N ASP A 371 4.77 3.23 -17.55
CA ASP A 371 6.18 2.86 -17.68
C ASP A 371 6.94 3.19 -16.38
N THR A 372 7.30 2.13 -15.66
CA THR A 372 8.06 2.10 -14.42
C THR A 372 9.57 2.08 -14.68
N GLY A 373 10.02 1.77 -15.90
CA GLY A 373 11.41 1.36 -16.17
C GLY A 373 11.78 -0.02 -15.59
N PHE A 374 10.81 -0.77 -15.08
CA PHE A 374 11.00 -2.10 -14.49
C PHE A 374 9.77 -2.99 -14.63
N VAL A 375 9.96 -4.31 -14.60
CA VAL A 375 8.89 -5.32 -14.66
C VAL A 375 8.95 -6.20 -13.42
N VAL A 376 7.85 -6.27 -12.68
CA VAL A 376 7.75 -7.17 -11.51
C VAL A 376 7.53 -8.61 -11.98
N ARG A 377 8.52 -9.48 -11.75
CA ARG A 377 8.50 -10.90 -12.12
C ARG A 377 8.05 -11.81 -10.99
N GLU A 378 8.42 -11.47 -9.77
CA GLU A 378 8.12 -12.28 -8.60
C GLU A 378 7.60 -11.39 -7.47
N VAL A 379 6.59 -11.87 -6.75
CA VAL A 379 6.13 -11.28 -5.51
C VAL A 379 6.12 -12.36 -4.45
N TYR A 380 6.93 -12.21 -3.42
CA TYR A 380 6.91 -13.06 -2.24
C TYR A 380 6.26 -12.30 -1.11
N SER A 381 5.11 -12.79 -0.64
CA SER A 381 4.33 -12.18 0.43
C SER A 381 3.96 -13.23 1.48
N GLY A 382 4.49 -13.11 2.68
CA GLY A 382 4.22 -14.04 3.78
C GLY A 382 3.56 -13.39 5.01
N GLY A 383 2.71 -14.13 5.72
CA GLY A 383 2.14 -13.75 7.02
C GLY A 383 1.38 -12.42 7.03
N ALA A 384 0.91 -11.95 5.88
CA ALA A 384 0.43 -10.58 5.74
C ALA A 384 -1.07 -10.45 6.01
N PRO A 385 -1.52 -9.31 6.58
CA PRO A 385 -2.94 -8.99 6.71
C PRO A 385 -3.49 -8.48 5.36
N HIS A 386 -3.57 -9.37 4.36
CA HIS A 386 -4.07 -9.03 3.01
C HIS A 386 -5.50 -8.49 2.99
N ASP A 387 -6.31 -8.87 3.98
CA ASP A 387 -7.60 -8.25 4.28
C ASP A 387 -7.50 -7.50 5.61
N LEU A 388 -7.09 -6.23 5.55
CA LEU A 388 -6.94 -5.40 6.73
C LEU A 388 -8.27 -5.23 7.47
N TYR A 389 -9.37 -5.07 6.72
CA TYR A 389 -10.71 -4.95 7.30
C TYR A 389 -11.11 -6.19 8.10
N ARG A 390 -11.04 -7.39 7.51
CA ARG A 390 -11.43 -8.61 8.22
C ARG A 390 -10.46 -8.98 9.34
N THR A 391 -9.16 -8.68 9.20
CA THR A 391 -8.18 -8.84 10.28
C THR A 391 -8.52 -7.94 11.48
N PHE A 392 -8.84 -6.67 11.23
CA PHE A 392 -9.25 -5.72 12.26
C PHE A 392 -10.58 -6.16 12.91
N ARG A 393 -11.58 -6.48 12.09
CA ARG A 393 -12.90 -6.96 12.55
C ARG A 393 -12.79 -8.25 13.38
N GLY A 394 -11.95 -9.20 12.96
CA GLY A 394 -11.69 -10.44 13.68
C GLY A 394 -11.10 -10.20 15.07
N THR A 395 -10.23 -9.20 15.20
CA THR A 395 -9.70 -8.76 16.51
C THR A 395 -10.83 -8.27 17.42
N LEU A 396 -11.74 -7.45 16.90
CA LEU A 396 -12.90 -6.99 17.67
C LEU A 396 -13.86 -8.14 18.03
N GLN A 397 -14.08 -9.10 17.13
CA GLN A 397 -14.88 -10.31 17.43
C GLN A 397 -14.26 -11.14 18.55
N HIS A 398 -12.93 -11.29 18.55
CA HIS A 398 -12.22 -11.97 19.61
C HIS A 398 -12.43 -11.27 20.96
N VAL A 399 -12.21 -9.95 21.01
CA VAL A 399 -12.41 -9.13 22.22
C VAL A 399 -13.85 -9.19 22.72
N ALA A 400 -14.83 -9.17 21.82
CA ALA A 400 -16.25 -9.29 22.15
C ALA A 400 -16.67 -10.71 22.58
N GLY A 401 -15.78 -11.71 22.48
CA GLY A 401 -16.11 -13.11 22.74
C GLY A 401 -17.09 -13.71 21.73
N SER A 402 -17.18 -13.14 20.52
CA SER A 402 -18.14 -13.51 19.46
C SER A 402 -17.48 -14.22 18.28
N CYS A 403 -16.30 -14.80 18.52
CA CYS A 403 -15.54 -15.46 17.47
C CYS A 403 -16.26 -16.69 16.89
N ASP A 404 -16.95 -17.49 17.71
CA ASP A 404 -17.79 -18.64 17.29
C ASP A 404 -17.14 -19.60 16.25
N GLY A 405 -15.80 -19.71 16.29
CA GLY A 405 -15.02 -20.52 15.35
C GLY A 405 -14.78 -19.89 13.98
N ASP A 406 -15.11 -18.62 13.79
CA ASP A 406 -14.78 -17.82 12.60
C ASP A 406 -13.26 -17.87 12.33
N PRO A 407 -12.83 -18.28 11.12
CA PRO A 407 -11.42 -18.39 10.78
C PRO A 407 -10.64 -17.07 10.90
N TRP A 408 -11.32 -15.91 10.89
CA TRP A 408 -10.69 -14.59 11.05
C TRP A 408 -10.31 -14.21 12.49
N CYS A 409 -10.70 -15.02 13.48
CA CYS A 409 -10.41 -14.72 14.89
C CYS A 409 -10.04 -15.96 15.71
N ARG A 410 -10.22 -17.17 15.18
CA ARG A 410 -10.11 -18.43 15.95
C ARG A 410 -8.78 -18.57 16.70
N ASN A 411 -7.69 -18.21 16.05
CA ASN A 411 -6.34 -18.35 16.61
C ASN A 411 -5.77 -17.01 17.10
N VAL A 412 -6.48 -15.90 16.88
CA VAL A 412 -6.03 -14.56 17.26
C VAL A 412 -6.01 -14.45 18.78
N GLU A 413 -4.95 -13.88 19.35
CA GLU A 413 -4.85 -13.60 20.79
C GLU A 413 -4.91 -12.10 21.06
N GLY A 414 -5.98 -11.65 21.74
CA GLY A 414 -6.28 -10.22 21.92
C GLY A 414 -5.20 -9.40 22.61
N GLU A 415 -4.49 -9.98 23.60
CA GLU A 415 -3.41 -9.31 24.33
C GLU A 415 -2.22 -8.93 23.42
N ALA A 416 -1.99 -9.70 22.37
CA ALA A 416 -0.91 -9.42 21.43
C ALA A 416 -1.35 -8.51 20.27
N VAL A 417 -2.60 -8.60 19.81
CA VAL A 417 -3.06 -7.85 18.62
C VAL A 417 -3.51 -6.43 18.96
N LEU A 418 -4.01 -6.18 20.17
CA LEU A 418 -4.47 -4.83 20.57
C LEU A 418 -3.37 -3.76 20.47
N PRO A 419 -2.12 -3.97 20.93
CA PRO A 419 -1.05 -3.01 20.72
C PRO A 419 -0.81 -2.69 19.24
N TYR A 420 -0.89 -3.66 18.33
CA TYR A 420 -0.75 -3.38 16.90
C TYR A 420 -1.90 -2.52 16.37
N VAL A 421 -3.13 -2.79 16.79
CA VAL A 421 -4.27 -1.96 16.38
C VAL A 421 -4.13 -0.54 16.89
N ARG A 422 -3.89 -0.38 18.20
CA ARG A 422 -3.80 0.92 18.89
C ARG A 422 -2.59 1.73 18.45
N ASP A 423 -1.41 1.11 18.40
CA ASP A 423 -0.13 1.81 18.27
C ASP A 423 0.36 1.89 16.82
N ARG A 424 -0.22 1.09 15.91
CA ARG A 424 0.25 1.01 14.50
C ARG A 424 -0.84 1.31 13.48
N ILE A 425 -1.96 0.58 13.50
CA ILE A 425 -3.00 0.69 12.46
C ILE A 425 -3.74 2.02 12.56
N LEU A 426 -4.33 2.32 13.73
CA LEU A 426 -5.20 3.47 13.90
C LEU A 426 -4.50 4.83 13.75
N PRO A 427 -3.28 5.05 14.29
CA PRO A 427 -2.63 6.36 14.24
C PRO A 427 -2.43 6.90 12.81
N GLY A 428 -1.97 6.05 11.88
CA GLY A 428 -1.78 6.45 10.48
C GLY A 428 -3.11 6.71 9.76
N LEU A 429 -4.13 5.90 10.02
CA LEU A 429 -5.46 6.11 9.42
C LEU A 429 -6.09 7.42 9.91
N PHE A 430 -6.03 7.72 11.20
CA PHE A 430 -6.62 8.94 11.78
C PHE A 430 -5.88 10.21 11.39
N GLU A 431 -4.56 10.14 11.20
CA GLU A 431 -3.77 11.31 10.79
C GLU A 431 -3.92 11.62 9.30
N TYR A 432 -4.02 10.60 8.45
CA TYR A 432 -3.86 10.76 6.99
C TYR A 432 -5.12 10.48 6.16
N VAL A 433 -6.20 10.00 6.78
CA VAL A 433 -7.50 9.76 6.14
C VAL A 433 -8.59 10.41 7.00
N ASP A 434 -9.51 11.13 6.35
CA ASP A 434 -10.63 11.75 7.05
C ASP A 434 -11.69 10.69 7.40
N VAL A 435 -11.61 10.15 8.62
CA VAL A 435 -12.52 9.12 9.13
C VAL A 435 -13.41 9.59 10.28
N ASP A 436 -13.37 10.90 10.60
CA ASP A 436 -14.15 11.55 11.67
C ASP A 436 -14.10 10.83 13.04
N LEU A 437 -12.93 10.27 13.37
CA LEU A 437 -12.66 9.57 14.63
C LEU A 437 -11.26 9.91 15.13
N ASP A 438 -11.06 9.84 16.44
CA ASP A 438 -9.75 9.89 17.06
C ASP A 438 -9.49 8.67 17.97
N LEU A 439 -8.28 8.58 18.55
CA LEU A 439 -7.88 7.41 19.34
C LEU A 439 -8.73 7.24 20.61
N ALA A 440 -9.25 8.34 21.17
CA ALA A 440 -10.04 8.30 22.39
C ALA A 440 -11.47 7.77 22.14
N ASP A 441 -11.97 7.86 20.90
CA ASP A 441 -13.25 7.28 20.51
C ASP A 441 -13.22 5.74 20.45
N VAL A 442 -12.03 5.15 20.29
CA VAL A 442 -11.86 3.71 20.01
C VAL A 442 -11.12 2.94 21.09
N VAL A 443 -10.25 3.60 21.86
CA VAL A 443 -9.40 2.97 22.89
C VAL A 443 -9.45 3.76 24.20
N ASP A 444 -9.59 3.03 25.32
CA ASP A 444 -9.42 3.56 26.69
C ASP A 444 -8.28 2.80 27.39
N GLY A 445 -7.10 3.42 27.44
CA GLY A 445 -5.88 2.83 28.01
C GLY A 445 -5.38 1.62 27.22
N ASP A 446 -5.48 0.44 27.83
CA ASP A 446 -5.04 -0.85 27.27
C ASP A 446 -6.24 -1.71 26.84
N ALA A 447 -7.39 -1.09 26.53
CA ALA A 447 -8.59 -1.78 26.05
C ALA A 447 -9.31 -0.99 24.96
N PHE A 448 -10.08 -1.66 24.11
CA PHE A 448 -11.04 -0.98 23.23
C PHE A 448 -12.22 -0.43 24.03
N VAL A 449 -12.79 0.67 23.55
CA VAL A 449 -14.06 1.19 24.08
C VAL A 449 -15.20 0.22 23.72
N ASP A 450 -15.95 -0.25 24.70
CA ASP A 450 -17.04 -1.24 24.49
C ASP A 450 -18.08 -0.79 23.45
N GLU A 451 -18.40 0.51 23.46
CA GLU A 451 -19.32 1.13 22.50
C GLU A 451 -18.78 1.06 21.07
N PHE A 452 -17.47 1.25 20.90
CA PHE A 452 -16.78 1.09 19.63
C PHE A 452 -16.81 -0.34 19.14
N VAL A 453 -16.43 -1.30 20.00
CA VAL A 453 -16.45 -2.72 19.64
C VAL A 453 -17.85 -3.14 19.19
N THR A 454 -18.87 -2.80 19.98
CA THR A 454 -20.26 -3.17 19.69
C THR A 454 -20.75 -2.50 18.42
N GLY A 455 -20.64 -1.17 18.32
CA GLY A 455 -21.18 -0.44 17.18
C GLY A 455 -20.44 -0.74 15.87
N PHE A 456 -19.13 -0.99 15.90
CA PHE A 456 -18.38 -1.41 14.71
C PHE A 456 -18.89 -2.75 14.19
N LEU A 457 -19.04 -3.74 15.08
CA LEU A 457 -19.51 -5.09 14.74
C LEU A 457 -20.99 -5.13 14.32
N GLU A 458 -21.83 -4.25 14.89
CA GLU A 458 -23.26 -4.15 14.55
C GLU A 458 -23.55 -3.33 13.28
N GLY A 459 -22.52 -2.79 12.63
CA GLY A 459 -22.71 -2.08 11.36
C GLY A 459 -23.14 -0.63 11.51
N GLU A 460 -22.84 0.03 12.64
CA GLU A 460 -23.21 1.43 12.84
C GLU A 460 -22.50 2.37 11.85
N SER A 461 -23.26 3.32 11.29
CA SER A 461 -22.79 4.18 10.22
C SER A 461 -21.70 5.17 10.64
N ARG A 462 -21.58 5.47 11.94
CA ARG A 462 -20.50 6.34 12.46
C ARG A 462 -19.10 5.75 12.23
N TYR A 463 -19.01 4.44 11.95
CA TYR A 463 -17.75 3.77 11.70
C TYR A 463 -17.51 3.48 10.21
N ASP A 464 -18.39 3.94 9.33
CA ASP A 464 -18.33 3.61 7.91
C ASP A 464 -17.05 4.13 7.24
N ASP A 465 -16.56 5.31 7.60
CA ASP A 465 -15.32 5.83 7.01
C ASP A 465 -14.08 5.05 7.48
N LEU A 466 -14.02 4.65 8.75
CA LEU A 466 -12.96 3.75 9.24
C LEU A 466 -13.03 2.37 8.55
N LYS A 467 -14.22 1.77 8.45
CA LYS A 467 -14.40 0.50 7.71
C LYS A 467 -14.00 0.65 6.25
N THR A 468 -14.32 1.77 5.63
CA THR A 468 -13.96 2.08 4.25
C THR A 468 -12.44 2.24 4.10
N ALA A 469 -11.76 2.91 5.04
CA ALA A 469 -10.31 3.03 5.06
C ALA A 469 -9.61 1.67 5.20
N LEU A 470 -10.11 0.80 6.08
CA LEU A 470 -9.59 -0.55 6.25
C LEU A 470 -9.80 -1.39 4.96
N GLN A 471 -11.00 -1.34 4.36
CA GLN A 471 -11.32 -2.07 3.12
C GLN A 471 -10.56 -1.54 1.89
N LEU A 472 -10.20 -0.25 1.84
CA LEU A 472 -9.34 0.30 0.80
C LEU A 472 -7.94 -0.34 0.83
N ASN A 473 -7.47 -0.70 2.02
CA ASN A 473 -6.19 -1.32 2.26
C ASN A 473 -6.27 -2.87 2.30
N SER A 474 -7.40 -3.45 1.88
CA SER A 474 -7.56 -4.88 1.62
C SER A 474 -7.36 -5.20 0.13
N PHE A 475 -6.91 -6.43 -0.16
CA PHE A 475 -6.70 -6.97 -1.50
C PHE A 475 -7.67 -8.10 -1.86
N THR A 476 -8.19 -8.81 -0.86
CA THR A 476 -9.17 -9.91 -0.97
C THR A 476 -10.55 -9.48 -1.45
N ASN A 477 -10.83 -8.17 -1.42
CA ASN A 477 -12.09 -7.59 -1.86
C ASN A 477 -12.03 -7.02 -3.27
N ILE A 478 -10.93 -7.18 -4.02
CA ILE A 478 -10.81 -6.71 -5.41
C ILE A 478 -11.81 -7.48 -6.28
N LEU A 479 -12.62 -6.75 -7.04
CA LEU A 479 -13.60 -7.30 -7.98
C LEU A 479 -12.94 -7.53 -9.34
N ASP A 480 -13.19 -8.72 -9.91
CA ASP A 480 -12.72 -9.11 -11.24
C ASP A 480 -11.23 -8.77 -11.46
N PRO A 481 -10.29 -9.33 -10.67
CA PRO A 481 -8.88 -8.99 -10.80
C PRO A 481 -8.36 -9.30 -12.20
N GLU A 482 -8.92 -10.30 -12.89
CA GLU A 482 -8.60 -10.60 -14.28
C GLU A 482 -9.01 -9.47 -15.26
N ALA A 483 -10.09 -8.74 -14.98
CA ALA A 483 -10.45 -7.61 -15.82
C ALA A 483 -9.60 -6.37 -15.52
N THR A 484 -8.99 -6.30 -14.33
CA THR A 484 -8.47 -5.04 -13.78
C THR A 484 -6.94 -4.95 -13.80
N LEU A 485 -6.22 -6.05 -13.58
CA LEU A 485 -4.76 -6.05 -13.46
C LEU A 485 -4.07 -6.52 -14.76
N THR A 486 -2.92 -5.91 -15.06
CA THR A 486 -2.24 -5.99 -16.37
C THR A 486 -1.07 -6.98 -16.41
N ALA A 487 -0.26 -7.09 -15.34
CA ALA A 487 0.89 -8.00 -15.31
C ALA A 487 0.47 -9.45 -15.03
N ARG A 488 0.48 -10.27 -16.08
CA ARG A 488 0.22 -11.73 -16.01
C ARG A 488 1.46 -12.57 -15.93
N ASP A 489 2.62 -11.98 -16.22
CA ASP A 489 3.91 -12.66 -16.18
C ASP A 489 4.57 -12.57 -14.80
N THR A 490 3.86 -12.05 -13.80
CA THR A 490 4.29 -12.07 -12.40
C THR A 490 3.84 -13.37 -11.74
N HIS A 491 4.78 -14.09 -11.13
CA HIS A 491 4.46 -15.20 -10.24
C HIS A 491 4.34 -14.70 -8.80
N VAL A 492 3.26 -15.07 -8.12
CA VAL A 492 2.97 -14.64 -6.73
C VAL A 492 3.12 -15.83 -5.78
N HIS A 493 4.10 -15.75 -4.89
CA HIS A 493 4.31 -16.72 -3.82
C HIS A 493 3.66 -16.22 -2.53
N LEU A 494 2.75 -17.02 -1.99
CA LEU A 494 2.05 -16.72 -0.74
C LEU A 494 2.41 -17.74 0.34
N TYR A 495 2.78 -17.25 1.52
CA TYR A 495 3.14 -18.07 2.69
C TYR A 495 2.31 -17.66 3.91
N HIS A 496 1.78 -18.63 4.64
CA HIS A 496 1.09 -18.36 5.91
C HIS A 496 0.98 -19.66 6.71
N SER A 497 1.20 -19.60 8.02
CA SER A 497 0.91 -20.73 8.89
C SER A 497 -0.56 -20.74 9.30
N ALA A 498 -1.20 -21.90 9.24
CA ALA A 498 -2.51 -22.16 9.83
C ALA A 498 -2.54 -21.98 11.35
N PHE A 499 -1.36 -21.94 11.97
CA PHE A 499 -1.16 -21.82 13.41
C PHE A 499 -0.76 -20.40 13.84
N ASP A 500 -0.83 -19.42 12.94
CA ASP A 500 -0.51 -18.03 13.26
C ASP A 500 -1.54 -17.43 14.24
N ARG A 501 -1.02 -16.82 15.31
CA ARG A 501 -1.83 -16.17 16.37
C ARG A 501 -1.93 -14.66 16.22
N LEU A 502 -1.11 -14.09 15.35
CA LEU A 502 -1.01 -12.65 15.14
C LEU A 502 -1.90 -12.24 13.96
N VAL A 503 -1.77 -12.94 12.85
CA VAL A 503 -2.52 -12.68 11.62
C VAL A 503 -3.24 -13.98 11.22
N PRO A 504 -4.55 -13.96 10.96
CA PRO A 504 -5.24 -15.17 10.50
C PRO A 504 -4.76 -15.63 9.12
N GLU A 505 -4.50 -16.93 8.97
CA GLU A 505 -4.17 -17.58 7.68
C GLU A 505 -5.23 -17.33 6.59
N GLN A 506 -6.48 -17.08 7.00
CA GLN A 506 -7.59 -16.77 6.10
C GLN A 506 -7.30 -15.58 5.18
N ASN A 507 -6.45 -14.63 5.62
CA ASN A 507 -5.93 -13.55 4.77
C ASN A 507 -5.32 -14.08 3.47
N THR A 508 -4.40 -15.04 3.61
CA THR A 508 -3.67 -15.61 2.47
C THR A 508 -4.56 -16.53 1.65
N ARG A 509 -5.40 -17.33 2.31
CA ARG A 509 -6.32 -18.26 1.61
C ARG A 509 -7.30 -17.52 0.71
N ASP A 510 -7.96 -16.49 1.22
CA ASP A 510 -8.93 -15.70 0.45
C ASP A 510 -8.25 -14.95 -0.71
N LEU A 511 -7.03 -14.44 -0.51
CA LEU A 511 -6.27 -13.81 -1.58
C LEU A 511 -5.87 -14.81 -2.66
N ALA A 512 -5.40 -16.00 -2.29
CA ALA A 512 -5.05 -17.04 -3.24
C ALA A 512 -6.28 -17.47 -4.06
N GLU A 513 -7.42 -17.72 -3.41
CA GLU A 513 -8.67 -18.08 -4.09
C GLU A 513 -9.12 -16.99 -5.07
N LEU A 514 -8.95 -15.72 -4.72
CA LEU A 514 -9.28 -14.60 -5.59
C LEU A 514 -8.39 -14.51 -6.84
N LEU A 515 -7.08 -14.75 -6.69
CA LEU A 515 -6.10 -14.51 -7.76
C LEU A 515 -5.86 -15.74 -8.66
N MET A 516 -5.86 -16.96 -8.10
CA MET A 516 -5.55 -18.20 -8.84
C MET A 516 -6.34 -18.41 -10.15
N PRO A 517 -7.62 -17.97 -10.30
CA PRO A 517 -8.34 -18.13 -11.56
C PRO A 517 -7.71 -17.40 -12.75
N GLY A 518 -6.93 -16.34 -12.51
CA GLY A 518 -6.40 -15.47 -13.57
C GLY A 518 -4.91 -15.17 -13.48
N PHE A 519 -4.21 -15.61 -12.44
CA PHE A 519 -2.81 -15.28 -12.18
C PHE A 519 -2.02 -16.53 -11.78
N ASP A 520 -0.71 -16.50 -12.02
CA ASP A 520 0.20 -17.53 -11.56
C ASP A 520 0.50 -17.32 -10.07
N VAL A 521 -0.13 -18.14 -9.22
CA VAL A 521 -0.08 -18.01 -7.76
C VAL A 521 0.24 -19.35 -7.15
N THR A 522 1.26 -19.39 -6.30
CA THR A 522 1.57 -20.54 -5.45
C THR A 522 1.28 -20.20 -4.00
N HIS A 523 0.30 -20.89 -3.41
CA HIS A 523 0.10 -20.90 -1.96
C HIS A 523 0.91 -22.04 -1.35
N HIS A 524 1.89 -21.70 -0.52
CA HIS A 524 2.83 -22.66 0.06
C HIS A 524 2.37 -23.15 1.42
N ASP A 525 2.08 -24.44 1.53
CA ASP A 525 1.73 -25.10 2.81
C ASP A 525 2.96 -25.45 3.67
N ALA A 526 4.13 -24.92 3.31
CA ALA A 526 5.39 -25.27 3.95
C ALA A 526 5.39 -24.94 5.46
N CYS A 527 4.66 -23.89 5.86
CA CYS A 527 4.51 -23.45 7.25
C CYS A 527 3.49 -24.25 8.09
N ASN A 528 3.01 -25.41 7.60
CA ASN A 528 1.92 -26.18 8.21
C ASN A 528 2.32 -27.62 8.61
N SER A 529 3.61 -27.92 8.77
CA SER A 529 4.06 -29.27 9.21
C SER A 529 3.82 -29.53 10.70
N ASP A 530 3.87 -30.80 11.12
CA ASP A 530 3.76 -31.23 12.53
C ASP A 530 4.63 -30.42 13.50
N ALA A 531 5.83 -30.00 13.08
CA ALA A 531 6.70 -29.15 13.90
C ALA A 531 6.07 -27.78 14.25
N TYR A 532 5.32 -27.17 13.32
CA TYR A 532 4.60 -25.92 13.57
C TYR A 532 3.41 -26.13 14.50
N GLU A 533 2.69 -27.25 14.36
CA GLU A 533 1.60 -27.62 15.28
C GLU A 533 2.14 -27.83 16.71
N VAL A 534 3.28 -28.51 16.84
CA VAL A 534 3.95 -28.71 18.14
C VAL A 534 4.42 -27.37 18.71
N LEU A 535 5.02 -26.51 17.90
CA LEU A 535 5.47 -25.18 18.32
C LEU A 535 4.28 -24.34 18.81
N PHE A 536 3.18 -24.32 18.06
CA PHE A 536 1.93 -23.67 18.44
C PHE A 536 1.38 -24.23 19.76
N GLY A 537 1.28 -25.56 19.90
CA GLY A 537 0.74 -26.19 21.11
C GLY A 537 1.61 -26.03 22.36
N THR A 538 2.91 -25.76 22.19
CA THR A 538 3.89 -25.75 23.29
C THR A 538 4.30 -24.34 23.70
N VAL A 539 4.38 -23.41 22.75
CA VAL A 539 4.85 -22.04 22.96
C VAL A 539 3.68 -21.08 22.74
N PRO A 540 3.08 -20.52 23.82
CA PRO A 540 1.94 -19.62 23.72
C PRO A 540 2.35 -18.18 23.37
N VAL A 541 3.52 -17.99 22.75
CA VAL A 541 4.00 -16.67 22.34
C VAL A 541 3.51 -16.40 20.92
N VAL A 542 2.81 -15.28 20.75
CA VAL A 542 2.06 -14.95 19.53
C VAL A 542 2.97 -14.78 18.31
N GLY A 543 4.14 -14.18 18.47
CA GLY A 543 5.07 -13.89 17.37
C GLY A 543 5.88 -15.08 16.87
N VAL A 544 6.05 -16.15 17.67
CA VAL A 544 7.01 -17.22 17.36
C VAL A 544 6.67 -17.98 16.09
N VAL A 545 5.43 -18.50 15.95
CA VAL A 545 5.01 -19.23 14.74
C VAL A 545 5.02 -18.30 13.52
N HIS A 546 4.60 -17.05 13.72
CA HIS A 546 4.61 -16.01 12.69
C HIS A 546 6.03 -15.79 12.17
N SER A 547 7.02 -15.57 13.03
CA SER A 547 8.42 -15.35 12.67
C SER A 547 9.05 -16.58 12.00
N VAL A 548 8.77 -17.78 12.53
CA VAL A 548 9.32 -19.04 11.99
C VAL A 548 8.83 -19.32 10.55
N CYS A 549 7.56 -19.04 10.24
CA CYS A 549 7.07 -19.14 8.86
C CYS A 549 7.74 -18.09 7.94
N GLY A 550 8.15 -16.94 8.48
CA GLY A 550 8.97 -15.96 7.77
C GLY A 550 10.31 -16.53 7.32
N PHE A 551 10.97 -17.34 8.15
CA PHE A 551 12.22 -18.01 7.75
C PHE A 551 12.00 -19.06 6.65
N GLU A 552 10.90 -19.80 6.69
CA GLU A 552 10.56 -20.73 5.60
C GLU A 552 10.39 -20.00 4.26
N MET A 553 9.69 -18.86 4.26
CA MET A 553 9.57 -18.02 3.07
C MET A 553 10.94 -17.51 2.60
N LEU A 554 11.75 -16.98 3.52
CA LEU A 554 13.06 -16.41 3.18
C LEU A 554 14.02 -17.48 2.63
N ASP A 555 13.96 -18.71 3.15
CA ASP A 555 14.71 -19.83 2.58
C ASP A 555 14.31 -20.11 1.12
N ALA A 556 13.01 -20.13 0.84
CA ALA A 556 12.51 -20.32 -0.52
C ALA A 556 12.95 -19.18 -1.46
N VAL A 557 12.88 -17.92 -1.00
CA VAL A 557 13.39 -16.75 -1.75
C VAL A 557 14.86 -16.95 -2.11
N LEU A 558 15.72 -17.30 -1.14
CA LEU A 558 17.13 -17.53 -1.41
C LEU A 558 17.38 -18.72 -2.34
N GLY A 559 16.60 -19.80 -2.20
CA GLY A 559 16.64 -20.94 -3.10
C GLY A 559 16.37 -20.54 -4.55
N ASP A 560 15.30 -19.77 -4.79
CA ASP A 560 14.93 -19.29 -6.12
C ASP A 560 16.00 -18.37 -6.71
N LEU A 561 16.53 -17.44 -5.91
CA LEU A 561 17.61 -16.55 -6.34
C LEU A 561 18.88 -17.36 -6.69
N ARG A 562 19.25 -18.35 -5.88
CA ARG A 562 20.40 -19.22 -6.17
C ARG A 562 20.23 -19.97 -7.48
N ASP A 563 19.07 -20.58 -7.70
CA ASP A 563 18.81 -21.42 -8.87
C ASP A 563 18.81 -20.58 -10.16
N ARG A 564 18.39 -19.32 -10.09
CA ARG A 564 18.49 -18.33 -11.18
C ARG A 564 19.94 -17.93 -11.44
N ALA A 565 20.69 -17.62 -10.38
CA ALA A 565 22.12 -17.30 -10.50
C ALA A 565 22.93 -18.45 -11.13
N ALA A 566 22.56 -19.71 -10.87
CA ALA A 566 23.16 -20.87 -11.51
C ALA A 566 22.77 -21.01 -12.99
N SER A 567 21.51 -20.73 -13.32
CA SER A 567 20.98 -20.80 -14.70
C SER A 567 21.64 -19.75 -15.62
N ALA A 568 21.86 -18.53 -15.13
CA ALA A 568 22.58 -17.48 -15.85
C ALA A 568 24.00 -17.91 -16.24
N ARG A 569 24.77 -18.46 -15.27
CA ARG A 569 26.14 -18.96 -15.51
C ARG A 569 26.17 -20.15 -16.49
N GLY A 570 25.15 -21.01 -16.48
CA GLY A 570 25.05 -22.17 -17.37
C GLY A 570 24.68 -21.84 -18.82
N GLY A 571 23.97 -20.73 -19.06
CA GLY A 571 23.60 -20.25 -20.39
C GLY A 571 24.78 -19.69 -21.20
N SER A 572 25.73 -19.05 -20.51
CA SER A 572 26.96 -18.49 -21.09
C SER A 572 27.91 -19.56 -21.68
N ALA A 573 27.94 -20.77 -21.10
CA ALA A 573 28.83 -21.85 -21.55
C ALA A 573 28.38 -22.58 -22.83
N ARG A 574 27.16 -22.37 -23.34
CA ARG A 574 26.64 -23.07 -24.53
C ARG A 574 26.81 -22.33 -25.86
N ALA A 575 27.35 -21.11 -25.86
CA ALA A 575 27.46 -20.30 -27.07
C ALA A 575 28.81 -20.40 -27.82
N THR A 576 29.75 -21.26 -27.39
CA THR A 576 31.10 -21.34 -28.01
C THR A 576 31.51 -22.70 -28.58
N ASP A 577 30.66 -23.73 -28.53
CA ASP A 577 30.98 -25.07 -29.03
C ASP A 577 30.25 -25.46 -30.34
N GLU A 578 29.90 -24.47 -31.18
CA GLU A 578 29.53 -24.71 -32.59
C GLU A 578 30.35 -23.82 -33.54
N PHE A 579 31.68 -23.93 -33.49
CA PHE A 579 32.54 -23.71 -34.67
C PHE A 579 33.86 -24.43 -34.44
N TRP A 580 33.92 -25.72 -34.81
CA TRP A 580 35.01 -26.36 -35.56
C TRP A 580 34.53 -27.69 -36.15
#